data_AF-A0A8S3JX87-F1
#
_entry.id   AF-A0A8S3JX87-F1
#
_cell.length_a   1.000
_cell.length_b   1.000
_cell.length_c   1.000
_cell.angle_alpha   90.00
_cell.angle_beta   90.00
_cell.angle_gamma   90.00
#
_symmetry.space_group_name_H-M   'P 1'
#
loop_
_entity.id
_entity.type
_entity.pdbx_description
1 polymer ?
#
loop_
_entity_poly.entity_id
_entity_poly.type
_entity_poly.pdbx_seq_one_letter_code
_entity_poly.pdbx_strand_id
1 'polypeptide(L)'
;MAAQVAHSAVDLYQKILDQRLMAINFWRISGQKKIVVRGDSTEELLDIQQRVSVNKAVVTSIIRDAGRTEIASGSITCLGLFGNDSQLDSITRHLKLMNDCLKCSGTNSQQQKTKKKKQDREASSSPPPPTNSDDGSNIQ
;
A
#
# COMPACT_ATOMS: atom_id res chain seq x y z
N MET A 1 4.18 -10.21 -5.32
CA MET A 1 2.84 -10.51 -4.76
C MET A 1 2.36 -11.93 -5.04
N ALA A 2 2.38 -12.44 -6.28
CA ALA A 2 1.91 -13.80 -6.59
C ALA A 2 2.52 -14.91 -5.70
N ALA A 3 3.82 -14.82 -5.39
CA ALA A 3 4.50 -15.76 -4.49
C ALA A 3 3.88 -15.77 -3.07
N GLN A 4 3.56 -14.60 -2.51
CA GLN A 4 2.96 -14.52 -1.17
C GLN A 4 1.53 -15.08 -1.13
N VAL A 5 0.76 -14.85 -2.20
CA VAL A 5 -0.57 -15.47 -2.37
C VAL A 5 -0.43 -17.00 -2.46
N ALA A 6 0.56 -17.50 -3.20
CA ALA A 6 0.82 -18.94 -3.28
C ALA A 6 1.24 -19.54 -1.94
N HIS A 7 2.12 -18.87 -1.19
CA HIS A 7 2.52 -19.29 0.16
C HIS A 7 1.32 -19.36 1.10
N SER A 8 0.46 -18.33 1.08
CA SER A 8 -0.75 -18.33 1.90
C SER A 8 -1.71 -19.44 1.52
N ALA A 9 -1.91 -19.70 0.23
CA ALA A 9 -2.77 -20.78 -0.24
C ALA A 9 -2.27 -22.17 0.20
N VAL A 10 -0.96 -22.42 0.15
CA VAL A 10 -0.36 -23.70 0.56
C VAL A 10 -0.44 -23.89 2.08
N ASP A 11 -0.07 -22.88 2.86
CA ASP A 11 -0.16 -22.95 4.33
C ASP A 11 -1.62 -23.13 4.79
N LEU A 12 -2.54 -22.40 4.17
CA LEU A 12 -3.97 -22.53 4.43
C LEU A 12 -4.47 -23.92 4.06
N TYR A 13 -4.09 -24.45 2.90
CA TYR A 13 -4.45 -25.81 2.47
C TYR A 13 -4.04 -26.87 3.50
N GLN A 14 -2.79 -26.80 4.00
CA GLN A 14 -2.29 -27.72 5.01
C GLN A 14 -3.12 -27.66 6.30
N LYS A 15 -3.43 -26.44 6.78
CA LYS A 15 -4.27 -26.26 7.98
C LYS A 15 -5.68 -26.82 7.80
N ILE A 16 -6.27 -26.68 6.62
CA ILE A 16 -7.63 -27.18 6.37
C ILE A 16 -7.65 -28.71 6.29
N LEU A 17 -6.60 -29.37 5.79
CA LEU A 17 -6.52 -30.84 5.78
C LEU A 17 -6.70 -31.42 7.19
N ASP A 18 -6.09 -30.78 8.19
CA ASP A 18 -6.16 -31.23 9.58
C ASP A 18 -7.49 -30.89 10.26
N GLN A 19 -8.15 -29.80 9.83
CA GLN A 19 -9.32 -29.25 10.53
C GLN A 19 -10.66 -29.59 9.86
N ARG A 20 -10.71 -29.68 8.51
CA ARG A 20 -11.95 -29.68 7.72
C ARG A 20 -11.81 -30.47 6.39
N LEU A 21 -11.41 -31.73 6.48
CA LEU A 21 -11.15 -32.59 5.31
C LEU A 21 -12.32 -32.68 4.30
N MET A 22 -13.57 -32.76 4.77
CA MET A 22 -14.72 -32.79 3.84
C MET A 22 -14.88 -31.48 3.06
N ALA A 23 -14.72 -30.33 3.72
CA ALA A 23 -14.89 -29.02 3.11
C ALA A 23 -13.82 -28.77 2.04
N ILE A 24 -12.57 -29.14 2.29
CA ILE A 24 -11.50 -28.98 1.30
C ILE A 24 -11.69 -29.91 0.10
N ASN A 25 -12.19 -31.13 0.31
CA ASN A 25 -12.51 -32.04 -0.80
C ASN A 25 -13.64 -31.48 -1.68
N PHE A 26 -14.69 -30.92 -1.07
CA PHE A 26 -15.76 -30.24 -1.82
C PHE A 26 -15.23 -29.04 -2.62
N TRP A 27 -14.38 -28.21 -2.00
CA TRP A 27 -13.75 -27.09 -2.68
C TRP A 27 -12.85 -27.54 -3.85
N ARG A 28 -12.15 -28.68 -3.70
CA ARG A 28 -11.31 -29.27 -4.76
C ARG A 28 -12.11 -29.72 -5.98
N ILE A 29 -13.23 -30.42 -5.78
CA ILE A 29 -14.10 -30.85 -6.89
C ILE A 29 -14.84 -29.67 -7.53
N SER A 30 -15.05 -28.58 -6.77
CA SER A 30 -15.67 -27.34 -7.26
C SER A 30 -14.70 -26.42 -8.02
N GLY A 31 -13.56 -26.94 -8.49
CA GLY A 31 -12.59 -26.17 -9.28
C GLY A 31 -11.68 -25.26 -8.47
N GLN A 32 -11.65 -25.39 -7.14
CA GLN A 32 -10.70 -24.69 -6.26
C GLN A 32 -10.74 -23.16 -6.37
N LYS A 33 -11.95 -22.57 -6.38
CA LYS A 33 -12.18 -21.12 -6.48
C LYS A 33 -11.33 -20.33 -5.49
N LYS A 34 -10.62 -19.30 -5.98
CA LYS A 34 -9.83 -18.36 -5.17
C LYS A 34 -10.16 -16.94 -5.63
N ILE A 35 -10.36 -16.04 -4.67
CA ILE A 35 -10.59 -14.62 -4.92
C ILE A 35 -9.48 -13.87 -4.21
N VAL A 36 -8.75 -13.03 -4.94
CA VAL A 36 -7.69 -12.20 -4.37
C VAL A 36 -8.17 -10.77 -4.30
N VAL A 37 -8.29 -10.27 -3.07
CA VAL A 37 -8.66 -8.90 -2.75
C VAL A 37 -7.46 -8.18 -2.15
N ARG A 38 -7.48 -6.84 -2.23
CA ARG A 38 -6.46 -5.96 -1.69
C ARG A 38 -6.89 -5.46 -0.30
N GLY A 39 -6.04 -5.67 0.69
CA GLY A 39 -6.02 -4.88 1.92
C GLY A 39 -5.14 -3.63 1.73
N ASP A 40 -5.48 -2.56 2.42
CA ASP A 40 -4.81 -1.27 2.33
C ASP A 40 -3.64 -1.14 3.32
N SER A 41 -3.58 -1.94 4.39
CA SER A 41 -2.47 -1.93 5.35
C SER A 41 -2.23 -3.27 6.07
N THR A 42 -1.11 -3.37 6.78
CA THR A 42 -0.77 -4.53 7.64
C THR A 42 -1.76 -4.66 8.80
N GLU A 43 -2.16 -3.52 9.37
CA GLU A 43 -3.08 -3.40 10.49
C GLU A 43 -4.48 -3.91 10.09
N GLU A 44 -4.95 -3.57 8.89
CA GLU A 44 -6.24 -4.08 8.40
C GLU A 44 -6.24 -5.61 8.29
N LEU A 45 -5.15 -6.22 7.81
CA LEU A 45 -5.02 -7.68 7.75
C LEU A 45 -5.04 -8.31 9.16
N LEU A 46 -4.37 -7.68 10.13
CA LEU A 46 -4.39 -8.12 11.53
C LEU A 46 -5.78 -8.01 12.15
N ASP A 47 -6.47 -6.90 11.93
CA ASP A 47 -7.83 -6.67 12.43
C ASP A 47 -8.81 -7.69 11.83
N ILE A 48 -8.70 -7.99 10.54
CA ILE A 48 -9.48 -9.06 9.90
C ILE A 48 -9.15 -10.40 10.55
N GLN A 49 -7.87 -10.75 10.72
CA GLN A 49 -7.49 -12.01 11.34
C GLN A 49 -8.06 -12.13 12.77
N GLN A 50 -7.95 -11.08 13.57
CA GLN A 50 -8.44 -11.05 14.94
C GLN A 50 -9.95 -11.24 14.99
N ARG A 51 -10.72 -10.50 14.17
CA ARG A 51 -12.18 -10.66 14.08
C ARG A 51 -12.61 -12.06 13.67
N VAL A 52 -11.81 -12.73 12.84
CA VAL A 52 -12.13 -14.06 12.31
C VAL A 52 -11.65 -15.18 13.24
N SER A 53 -10.59 -14.94 14.04
CA SER A 53 -10.00 -15.94 14.94
C SER A 53 -10.97 -16.50 15.98
N VAL A 54 -11.99 -15.72 16.36
CA VAL A 54 -13.06 -16.17 17.27
C VAL A 54 -14.09 -17.07 16.59
N ASN A 55 -14.14 -17.06 15.25
CA ASN A 55 -15.08 -17.83 14.46
C ASN A 55 -14.46 -19.18 14.05
N LYS A 56 -14.81 -20.26 14.75
CA LYS A 56 -14.39 -21.64 14.44
C LYS A 56 -14.82 -22.14 13.04
N ALA A 57 -15.65 -21.37 12.34
CA ALA A 57 -16.07 -21.68 10.98
C ALA A 57 -15.06 -21.32 9.89
N VAL A 58 -14.07 -20.46 10.20
CA VAL A 58 -13.12 -19.95 9.21
C VAL A 58 -11.70 -20.33 9.60
N VAL A 59 -10.96 -20.94 8.68
CA VAL A 59 -9.54 -21.25 8.83
C VAL A 59 -8.73 -20.07 8.27
N THR A 60 -7.66 -19.68 8.95
CA THR A 60 -6.83 -18.54 8.54
C THR A 60 -5.34 -18.89 8.42
N SER A 61 -4.65 -18.16 7.55
CA SER A 61 -3.20 -18.24 7.33
C SER A 61 -2.63 -16.84 7.19
N ILE A 62 -1.59 -16.52 7.97
CA ILE A 62 -0.85 -15.26 7.83
C ILE A 62 0.54 -15.56 7.30
N ILE A 63 0.93 -14.83 6.26
CA ILE A 63 2.27 -14.85 5.71
C ILE A 63 2.99 -13.55 6.06
N ARG A 64 4.17 -13.70 6.65
CA ARG A 64 5.07 -12.60 7.01
C ARG A 64 6.24 -12.60 6.04
N ASP A 65 6.63 -11.43 5.54
CA ASP A 65 7.86 -11.36 4.76
C ASP A 65 9.07 -11.49 5.66
N ALA A 66 10.01 -12.35 5.26
CA ALA A 66 11.24 -12.61 6.00
C ALA A 66 12.29 -11.48 5.84
N GLY A 67 11.90 -10.31 5.31
CA GLY A 67 12.80 -9.19 5.05
C GLY A 67 13.69 -9.41 3.82
N ARG A 68 13.22 -10.21 2.84
CA ARG A 68 13.91 -10.44 1.56
C ARG A 68 13.31 -9.61 0.42
N THR A 69 12.31 -8.79 0.71
CA THR A 69 11.69 -7.86 -0.25
C THR A 69 11.82 -6.42 0.23
N GLU A 70 11.45 -5.44 -0.61
CA GLU A 70 11.48 -4.00 -0.31
C GLU A 70 10.42 -3.56 0.73
N ILE A 71 9.67 -4.50 1.31
CA ILE A 71 8.71 -4.24 2.38
C ILE A 71 9.44 -4.38 3.72
N ALA A 72 9.09 -3.54 4.70
CA ALA A 72 9.68 -3.59 6.04
C ALA A 72 9.70 -5.02 6.61
N SER A 73 10.86 -5.46 7.11
CA SER A 73 11.06 -6.80 7.67
C SER A 73 10.01 -7.13 8.74
N GLY A 74 9.39 -8.32 8.63
CA GLY A 74 8.37 -8.79 9.58
C GLY A 74 6.95 -8.31 9.32
N SER A 75 6.74 -7.49 8.27
CA SER A 75 5.41 -7.08 7.81
C SER A 75 4.58 -8.27 7.32
N ILE A 76 3.26 -8.18 7.50
CA ILE A 76 2.31 -9.17 6.98
C ILE A 76 2.00 -8.81 5.55
N THR A 77 2.22 -9.76 4.65
CA THR A 77 2.08 -9.55 3.21
C THR A 77 0.87 -10.24 2.61
N CYS A 78 0.30 -11.24 3.31
CA CYS A 78 -0.88 -11.94 2.85
C CYS A 78 -1.65 -12.58 4.01
N LEU A 79 -2.99 -12.52 3.92
CA LEU A 79 -3.93 -13.23 4.79
C LEU A 79 -4.79 -14.15 3.92
N GLY A 80 -4.71 -15.46 4.19
CA GLY A 80 -5.55 -16.48 3.59
C GLY A 80 -6.73 -16.80 4.49
N LEU A 81 -7.92 -16.93 3.90
CA LEU A 81 -9.17 -17.26 4.60
C LEU A 81 -9.87 -18.42 3.89
N PHE A 82 -10.42 -19.36 4.65
CA PHE A 82 -11.22 -20.46 4.12
C PHE A 82 -12.47 -20.69 4.98
N GLY A 83 -13.63 -20.64 4.34
CA GLY A 83 -14.94 -20.77 4.97
C GLY A 83 -16.03 -20.79 3.90
N ASN A 84 -17.29 -20.74 4.31
CA ASN A 84 -18.41 -20.67 3.37
C ASN A 84 -18.51 -19.28 2.74
N ASP A 85 -19.06 -19.19 1.52
CA ASP A 85 -19.15 -17.93 0.75
C ASP A 85 -19.77 -16.79 1.56
N SER A 86 -20.91 -17.00 2.23
CA SER A 86 -21.55 -15.95 3.05
C SER A 86 -20.66 -15.44 4.21
N GLN A 87 -19.85 -16.31 4.81
CA GLN A 87 -18.94 -15.91 5.89
C GLN A 87 -17.79 -15.11 5.35
N LEU A 88 -17.17 -15.60 4.26
CA LEU A 88 -16.07 -14.91 3.61
C LEU A 88 -16.52 -13.54 3.08
N ASP A 89 -17.67 -13.47 2.42
CA ASP A 89 -18.23 -12.22 1.91
C ASP A 89 -18.50 -11.22 3.04
N SER A 90 -19.04 -11.66 4.18
CA SER A 90 -19.25 -10.76 5.33
C SER A 90 -17.94 -10.12 5.83
N ILE A 91 -16.82 -10.82 5.64
CA ILE A 91 -15.49 -10.39 6.06
C ILE A 91 -14.83 -9.54 4.95
N THR A 92 -14.91 -9.94 3.68
CA THR A 92 -14.06 -9.40 2.61
C THR A 92 -14.78 -8.50 1.61
N ARG A 93 -16.12 -8.40 1.63
CA ARG A 93 -16.91 -7.64 0.62
C ARG A 93 -16.54 -6.17 0.51
N HIS A 94 -16.02 -5.56 1.57
CA HIS A 94 -15.58 -4.15 1.57
C HIS A 94 -14.20 -3.96 0.90
N LEU A 95 -13.44 -5.04 0.72
CA LEU A 95 -12.12 -5.01 0.09
C LEU A 95 -12.26 -4.99 -1.43
N LYS A 96 -11.31 -4.33 -2.09
CA LYS A 96 -11.30 -4.20 -3.55
C LYS A 96 -10.67 -5.42 -4.20
N LEU A 97 -11.11 -5.77 -5.40
CA LEU A 97 -10.46 -6.81 -6.19
C LEU A 97 -9.04 -6.35 -6.55
N MET A 98 -8.08 -7.28 -6.54
CA MET A 98 -6.68 -6.95 -6.85
C MET A 98 -6.48 -6.41 -8.28
N ASN A 99 -7.44 -6.69 -9.17
CA ASN A 99 -7.43 -6.26 -10.58
C ASN A 99 -8.01 -4.86 -10.82
N ASP A 100 -8.48 -4.16 -9.79
CA ASP A 100 -8.79 -2.74 -9.93
C ASP A 100 -7.49 -1.98 -10.21
N CYS A 101 -7.22 -1.87 -11.50
CA CYS A 101 -6.11 -1.19 -12.11
C CYS A 101 -5.85 0.11 -11.35
N LEU A 102 -4.60 0.28 -10.94
CA LEU A 102 -4.00 1.54 -10.54
C LEU A 102 -4.50 2.63 -11.51
N LYS A 103 -5.56 3.37 -11.14
CA LYS A 103 -5.62 4.75 -11.58
C LYS A 103 -4.41 5.35 -10.91
N CYS A 104 -3.33 5.48 -11.69
CA CYS A 104 -2.21 6.30 -11.32
C CYS A 104 -2.82 7.61 -10.84
N SER A 105 -2.83 7.84 -9.53
CA SER A 105 -2.94 9.17 -8.99
C SER A 105 -1.70 9.86 -9.51
N GLY A 106 -1.84 10.52 -10.66
CA GLY A 106 -0.80 11.34 -11.25
C GLY A 106 -0.46 12.43 -10.27
N THR A 107 0.54 12.19 -9.42
CA THR A 107 1.30 13.25 -8.80
C THR A 107 2.11 13.87 -9.93
N ASN A 108 1.53 14.88 -10.56
CA ASN A 108 2.21 15.73 -11.52
C ASN A 108 3.23 16.58 -10.74
N SER A 109 4.43 16.03 -10.52
CA SER A 109 5.58 16.76 -9.96
C SER A 109 6.89 16.01 -10.27
N GLN A 110 7.10 15.61 -11.52
CA GLN A 110 8.48 15.42 -12.00
C GLN A 110 8.98 16.73 -12.61
N GLN A 111 9.76 17.43 -11.79
CA GLN A 111 11.02 18.05 -12.13
C GLN A 111 11.39 17.99 -13.63
N GLN A 112 11.19 19.09 -14.35
CA GLN A 112 12.00 19.38 -15.54
C GLN A 112 13.36 19.91 -15.06
N LYS A 113 14.34 19.02 -14.96
CA LYS A 113 15.75 19.42 -14.95
C LYS A 113 16.19 19.72 -16.38
N THR A 114 16.71 20.94 -16.56
CA THR A 114 17.85 21.29 -17.42
C THR A 114 17.66 21.31 -18.95
N LYS A 115 17.55 22.51 -19.53
CA LYS A 115 18.64 23.20 -20.28
C LYS A 115 18.07 24.34 -21.14
N LYS A 116 18.19 25.59 -20.67
CA LYS A 116 18.65 26.67 -21.57
C LYS A 116 19.71 27.50 -20.85
N LYS A 117 20.90 27.35 -21.39
CA LYS A 117 22.12 28.09 -21.12
C LYS A 117 21.92 29.55 -21.56
N LYS A 118 22.51 30.46 -20.78
CA LYS A 118 22.98 31.81 -21.16
C LYS A 118 21.96 32.95 -21.02
N GLN A 119 22.51 34.07 -20.53
CA GLN A 119 21.93 35.40 -20.23
C GLN A 119 21.33 35.52 -18.83
N ASP A 120 21.82 36.37 -17.92
CA ASP A 120 22.95 37.28 -17.91
C ASP A 120 23.46 37.39 -16.46
N ARG A 121 24.78 37.60 -16.34
CA ARG A 121 25.38 38.17 -15.13
C ARG A 121 24.85 39.60 -14.97
N GLU A 122 24.95 40.12 -13.74
CA GLU A 122 24.73 41.52 -13.32
C GLU A 122 23.30 41.85 -12.87
N ALA A 123 23.10 41.78 -11.55
CA ALA A 123 22.41 42.82 -10.77
C ALA A 123 22.41 42.41 -9.28
N SER A 124 23.60 42.32 -8.68
CA SER A 124 23.75 42.35 -7.23
C SER A 124 24.06 43.78 -6.82
N SER A 125 23.05 44.59 -6.55
CA SER A 125 23.19 45.78 -5.70
C SER A 125 21.81 46.40 -5.43
N SER A 126 21.25 46.09 -4.26
CA SER A 126 20.18 46.89 -3.68
C SER A 126 20.70 48.29 -3.36
N PRO A 127 19.99 49.37 -3.70
CA PRO A 127 20.38 50.72 -3.30
C PRO A 127 20.00 51.01 -1.83
N PRO A 128 20.86 51.67 -1.03
CA PRO A 128 20.50 52.14 0.30
C PRO A 128 19.63 53.42 0.25
N PRO A 129 18.88 53.71 1.33
CA PRO A 129 17.88 54.78 1.37
C PRO A 129 18.50 56.19 1.41
N PRO A 130 17.75 57.24 1.00
CA PRO A 130 18.25 58.60 0.92
C PRO A 130 18.46 59.20 2.32
N THR A 131 19.66 59.72 2.57
CA THR A 131 19.98 60.57 3.71
C THR A 131 19.69 62.02 3.35
N ASN A 132 18.72 62.63 4.04
CA ASN A 132 18.55 64.07 4.08
C ASN A 132 19.64 64.69 4.96
N SER A 133 20.37 65.65 4.40
CA SER A 133 21.12 66.63 5.17
C SER A 133 21.16 67.91 4.36
N ASP A 134 20.43 68.88 4.87
CA ASP A 134 20.57 70.31 4.61
C ASP A 134 22.04 70.72 4.65
N ASP A 135 22.48 71.55 3.71
CA ASP A 135 23.11 72.81 4.08
C ASP A 135 23.17 73.77 2.89
N GLY A 136 22.73 74.99 3.14
CA GLY A 136 22.66 76.07 2.18
C GLY A 136 23.98 76.81 2.00
N SER A 137 24.18 77.35 0.80
CA SER A 137 24.98 78.55 0.50
C SER A 137 24.78 78.80 -1.00
N ASN A 138 23.79 79.60 -1.43
CA ASN A 138 23.88 81.05 -1.55
C ASN A 138 25.30 81.62 -1.46
N ILE A 139 25.81 82.16 -2.57
CA ILE A 139 26.29 83.55 -2.67
C ILE A 139 26.74 83.81 -4.11
N GLN A 140 26.27 84.97 -4.57
CA GLN A 140 26.79 85.81 -5.62
C GLN A 140 27.83 86.75 -4.99
#